data_AF-A0A7C3M9N6-F1
#
_entry.id   AF-A0A7C3M9N6-F1
#
_cell.length_a   1.000
_cell.length_b   1.000
_cell.length_c   1.000
_cell.angle_alpha   90.00
_cell.angle_beta   90.00
_cell.angle_gamma   90.00
#
_symmetry.space_group_name_H-M   'P 1'
#
loop_
_entity.id
_entity.type
_entity.pdbx_description
1 polymer ?
#
loop_
_entity_poly.entity_id
_entity_poly.type
_entity_poly.pdbx_seq_one_letter_code
_entity_poly.pdbx_strand_id
1 'polypeptide(L)'
;MRYIDEFRDPSSIKRQLKEINKQAEKLPSPVYLMEVCGTHTMAIGRFGIRQALPKNIKLISGPGCPVCVTPDSYIDKAIYLSHLKDVIITTFGDMVKVPGSSSS
;
A
#
# COMPACT_ATOMS: atom_id res chain seq x y z
N MET A 1 10.90 12.36 -15.96
CA MET A 1 10.47 10.93 -15.96
C MET A 1 9.29 10.82 -16.89
N ARG A 2 9.32 9.91 -17.86
CA ARG A 2 8.25 9.77 -18.86
C ARG A 2 6.90 9.59 -18.15
N TYR A 3 5.86 10.30 -18.60
CA TYR A 3 4.48 10.26 -18.10
C TYR A 3 4.15 10.94 -16.75
N ILE A 4 5.11 11.57 -16.05
CA ILE A 4 4.75 12.29 -14.81
C ILE A 4 3.80 13.43 -15.08
N ASP A 5 4.10 14.27 -16.07
CA ASP A 5 3.31 15.48 -16.33
C ASP A 5 1.91 15.13 -16.87
N GLU A 6 1.82 14.11 -17.72
CA GLU A 6 0.56 13.64 -18.30
C GLU A 6 -0.39 13.04 -17.24
N PHE A 7 0.11 12.20 -16.33
CA PHE A 7 -0.71 11.56 -15.29
C PHE A 7 -0.94 12.45 -14.06
N ARG A 8 -0.21 13.57 -13.94
CA ARG A 8 -0.41 14.56 -12.87
C ARG A 8 -1.05 15.86 -13.35
N ASP A 9 -1.54 15.90 -14.59
CA ASP A 9 -2.27 17.03 -15.12
C ASP A 9 -3.57 17.29 -14.33
N PRO A 10 -3.71 18.46 -13.67
CA PRO A 10 -4.91 18.80 -12.90
C PRO A 10 -6.18 18.81 -13.76
N SER A 11 -6.09 19.13 -15.05
CA SER A 11 -7.26 19.20 -15.93
C SER A 11 -7.84 17.80 -16.19
N SER A 12 -6.97 16.83 -16.44
CA SER A 12 -7.32 15.42 -16.60
C SER A 12 -7.91 14.82 -15.32
N ILE A 13 -7.32 15.12 -14.17
CA ILE A 13 -7.81 14.64 -12.85
C ILE A 13 -9.20 15.21 -12.55
N LYS A 14 -9.43 16.51 -12.77
CA LYS A 14 -10.76 17.13 -12.58
C LYS A 14 -11.82 16.48 -13.48
N ARG A 15 -11.46 16.17 -14.73
CA ARG A 15 -12.36 15.48 -15.67
C ARG A 15 -12.69 14.06 -15.18
N GLN A 16 -11.69 13.30 -14.72
CA GLN A 16 -11.91 11.96 -14.18
C GLN A 16 -12.80 11.98 -12.94
N LEU A 17 -12.57 12.91 -12.00
CA LEU A 17 -13.41 13.05 -10.81
C LEU A 17 -14.86 13.38 -11.17
N LYS A 18 -15.09 14.25 -12.17
CA LYS A 18 -16.45 14.56 -12.65
C LYS A 18 -17.16 13.30 -13.15
N GLU A 19 -16.50 12.49 -13.96
CA GLU A 19 -17.08 11.24 -14.46
C GLU A 19 -17.31 10.22 -13.35
N ILE A 20 -16.36 10.08 -12.41
CA ILE A 20 -16.52 9.21 -11.24
C ILE A 20 -17.75 9.62 -10.42
N ASN A 21 -17.94 10.92 -10.14
CA ASN A 21 -19.12 11.42 -9.43
C ASN A 21 -20.42 11.06 -10.18
N LYS A 22 -20.47 11.31 -11.49
CA LYS A 22 -21.63 11.00 -12.33
C LYS A 22 -21.98 9.51 -12.36
N GLN A 23 -20.98 8.63 -12.36
CA GLN A 23 -21.23 7.18 -12.29
C GLN A 23 -21.63 6.75 -10.89
N ALA A 24 -21.03 7.36 -9.86
CA ALA A 24 -21.31 7.03 -8.47
C ALA A 24 -22.77 7.31 -8.08
N GLU A 25 -23.39 8.37 -8.63
CA GLU A 25 -24.81 8.68 -8.42
C GLU A 25 -25.77 7.57 -8.89
N LYS A 26 -25.34 6.76 -9.86
CA LYS A 26 -26.16 5.69 -10.45
C LYS A 26 -26.01 4.35 -9.75
N LEU A 27 -25.09 4.25 -8.79
CA LEU A 27 -24.83 2.99 -8.08
C LEU A 27 -25.98 2.69 -7.12
N PRO A 28 -26.53 1.46 -7.13
CA PRO A 28 -27.62 1.08 -6.25
C PRO A 28 -27.17 0.92 -4.79
N SER A 29 -25.87 0.79 -4.54
CA SER A 29 -25.27 0.60 -3.23
C SER A 29 -23.83 1.13 -3.17
N PRO A 30 -23.26 1.33 -1.97
CA PRO A 30 -21.86 1.72 -1.82
C PRO A 30 -20.90 0.68 -2.40
N VAL A 31 -19.86 1.15 -3.08
CA VAL A 31 -18.79 0.33 -3.65
C VAL A 31 -17.56 0.39 -2.77
N TYR A 32 -16.95 -0.77 -2.53
CA TYR A 32 -15.71 -0.90 -1.76
C TYR A 32 -14.61 -1.37 -2.71
N LEU A 33 -13.55 -0.57 -2.84
CA LEU A 33 -12.39 -0.85 -3.66
C LEU A 33 -11.21 -1.11 -2.74
N MET A 34 -10.70 -2.33 -2.75
CA MET A 34 -9.51 -2.70 -1.99
C MET A 34 -8.27 -2.61 -2.88
N GLU A 35 -7.26 -1.88 -2.40
CA GLU A 35 -5.91 -1.96 -2.95
C GLU A 35 -5.03 -2.86 -2.08
N VAL A 36 -4.04 -3.51 -2.70
CA VAL A 36 -3.10 -4.43 -2.05
C VAL A 36 -1.66 -4.05 -2.40
N CYS A 37 -1.36 -2.76 -2.41
CA CYS A 37 -0.02 -2.24 -2.70
C CYS A 37 0.30 -1.04 -1.81
N GLY A 38 1.30 -1.16 -0.94
CA GLY A 38 1.70 -0.07 -0.04
C GLY A 38 2.00 1.26 -0.76
N THR A 39 2.48 1.21 -2.01
CA THR A 39 2.68 2.42 -2.83
C THR A 39 1.36 3.10 -3.20
N HIS A 40 0.29 2.35 -3.47
CA HIS A 40 -1.05 2.90 -3.65
C HIS A 40 -1.61 3.45 -2.35
N THR A 41 -1.44 2.74 -1.22
CA THR A 41 -1.81 3.26 0.10
C THR A 41 -1.19 4.65 0.36
N MET A 42 0.11 4.78 0.10
CA MET A 42 0.85 6.04 0.25
C MET A 42 0.34 7.11 -0.72
N ALA A 43 0.15 6.79 -2.00
CA ALA A 43 -0.37 7.75 -2.98
C ALA A 43 -1.77 8.24 -2.62
N ILE A 44 -2.66 7.35 -2.17
CA ILE A 44 -4.02 7.67 -1.73
C ILE A 44 -3.99 8.66 -0.57
N GLY A 45 -3.14 8.43 0.43
CA GLY A 45 -2.98 9.33 1.58
C GLY A 45 -2.34 10.66 1.19
N ARG A 46 -1.23 10.62 0.45
CA ARG A 46 -0.45 11.78 0.04
C ARG A 46 -1.25 12.77 -0.82
N PHE A 47 -2.09 12.26 -1.73
CA PHE A 47 -2.88 13.09 -2.65
C PHE A 47 -4.33 13.31 -2.20
N GLY A 48 -4.70 12.85 -1.00
CA GLY A 48 -6.06 13.05 -0.47
C GLY A 48 -7.16 12.41 -1.32
N ILE A 49 -6.86 11.28 -1.98
CA ILE A 49 -7.79 10.64 -2.94
C ILE A 49 -9.07 10.19 -2.21
N ARG A 50 -8.98 9.78 -0.94
CA ARG A 50 -10.13 9.40 -0.12
C ARG A 50 -11.15 10.53 0.02
N GLN A 51 -10.67 11.76 0.17
CA GLN A 51 -11.52 12.95 0.32
C GLN A 51 -12.06 13.44 -1.03
N ALA A 52 -11.35 13.18 -2.13
CA ALA A 52 -11.78 13.57 -3.47
C ALA A 52 -12.88 12.67 -4.05
N LEU A 53 -12.99 11.43 -3.59
CA LEU A 53 -13.99 10.47 -4.08
C LEU A 53 -15.39 10.70 -3.46
N PRO A 54 -16.47 10.34 -4.19
CA PRO A 54 -17.83 10.33 -3.68
C PRO A 54 -17.98 9.50 -2.39
N LYS A 55 -18.88 9.91 -1.48
CA LYS A 55 -19.06 9.25 -0.17
C LYS A 55 -19.46 7.78 -0.27
N ASN A 56 -20.11 7.36 -1.35
CA ASN A 56 -20.53 5.98 -1.61
C ASN A 56 -19.44 5.13 -2.28
N ILE A 57 -18.24 5.67 -2.53
CA ILE A 57 -17.05 4.90 -2.92
C ILE A 57 -16.10 4.87 -1.72
N LYS A 58 -15.78 3.67 -1.25
CA LYS A 58 -14.89 3.45 -0.11
C LYS A 58 -13.61 2.78 -0.57
N LEU A 59 -12.48 3.40 -0.28
CA LEU A 59 -11.17 2.77 -0.48
C LEU A 59 -10.79 1.98 0.76
N ILE A 60 -10.39 0.72 0.59
CA ILE A 60 -9.87 -0.15 1.64
C ILE A 60 -8.40 -0.43 1.33
N SER A 61 -7.54 -0.34 2.36
CA SER A 61 -6.14 -0.75 2.24
C SER A 61 -6.01 -2.16 2.77
N GLY A 62 -5.74 -3.09 1.85
CA GLY A 62 -5.50 -4.50 2.15
C GLY A 62 -4.04 -4.78 2.53
N PRO A 63 -3.66 -6.06 2.64
CA PRO A 63 -2.31 -6.49 3.03
C PRO A 63 -1.30 -6.33 1.87
N GLY A 64 -0.98 -5.08 1.52
CA GLY A 64 -0.09 -4.74 0.40
C GLY A 64 1.39 -4.56 0.75
N CYS A 65 1.79 -4.94 1.97
CA CYS A 65 3.14 -4.78 2.50
C CYS A 65 3.77 -6.17 2.72
N PRO A 66 4.72 -6.62 1.89
CA PRO A 66 5.29 -7.97 1.99
C PRO A 66 6.02 -8.19 3.32
N VAL A 67 6.69 -7.16 3.82
CA VAL A 67 7.37 -7.19 5.13
C VAL A 67 6.37 -7.41 6.26
N CYS A 68 5.27 -6.67 6.25
CA CYS A 68 4.25 -6.69 7.30
C CYS A 68 3.49 -8.02 7.40
N VAL A 69 3.47 -8.81 6.32
CA VAL A 69 2.81 -10.13 6.28
C VAL A 69 3.80 -11.29 6.35
N THR A 70 5.09 -11.00 6.53
CA THR A 70 6.11 -12.04 6.72
C THR A 70 5.84 -12.76 8.04
N PRO A 71 5.72 -14.10 8.04
CA PRO A 71 5.51 -14.85 9.28
C PRO A 71 6.67 -14.67 10.25
N ASP A 72 6.37 -14.55 11.54
CA ASP A 72 7.33 -14.54 12.65
C ASP A 72 8.33 -15.72 12.59
N SER A 73 7.85 -16.92 12.26
CA SER A 73 8.69 -18.11 12.08
C SER A 73 9.76 -17.98 10.98
N TYR A 74 9.58 -17.09 10.01
CA TYR A 74 10.61 -16.78 9.02
C TYR A 74 11.69 -15.87 9.62
N ILE A 75 11.29 -14.89 10.43
CA ILE A 75 12.19 -13.99 11.16
C ILE A 75 13.00 -14.79 12.18
N ASP A 76 12.37 -15.70 12.93
CA ASP A 76 13.05 -16.56 13.90
C ASP A 76 14.15 -17.42 13.27
N LYS A 77 13.92 -17.92 12.04
CA LYS A 77 14.94 -18.65 11.28
C LYS A 77 16.12 -17.75 10.91
N ALA A 78 15.84 -16.52 10.48
CA ALA A 78 16.90 -15.55 10.17
C ALA A 78 17.71 -15.20 11.43
N ILE A 79 17.05 -14.99 12.57
CA ILE A 79 17.70 -14.76 13.87
C ILE A 79 18.57 -15.96 14.25
N TYR A 80 18.04 -17.18 14.15
CA TYR A 80 18.82 -18.39 14.43
C TYR A 80 20.08 -18.50 13.56
N LEU A 81 19.94 -18.28 12.24
CA LEU A 81 21.06 -18.30 11.31
C LEU A 81 22.09 -17.19 11.62
N SER A 82 21.65 -16.05 12.15
CA SER A 82 22.54 -14.93 12.50
C SER A 82 23.51 -15.26 13.64
N HIS A 83 23.18 -16.26 14.48
CA HIS A 83 24.03 -16.71 15.58
C HIS A 83 25.08 -17.75 15.16
N LEU A 84 25.03 -18.25 13.92
CA LEU A 84 26.00 -19.21 13.42
C LEU A 84 27.31 -18.51 13.01
N LYS A 85 28.44 -19.21 13.17
CA LYS A 85 29.74 -18.71 12.74
C LYS A 85 29.81 -18.66 11.21
N ASP A 86 30.50 -17.65 10.68
CA ASP A 86 30.79 -17.48 9.26
C ASP A 86 29.54 -17.35 8.35
N VAL A 87 28.44 -16.82 8.89
CA VAL A 87 27.20 -16.50 8.15
C VAL A 87 27.04 -15.00 7.95
N ILE A 88 26.72 -14.58 6.71
CA ILE A 88 26.33 -13.21 6.38
C ILE A 88 24.86 -13.22 5.97
N ILE A 89 24.04 -12.42 6.64
CA ILE A 89 22.63 -12.20 6.30
C ILE A 89 22.47 -10.85 5.63
N THR A 90 21.78 -10.84 4.49
CA THR A 90 21.40 -9.62 3.78
C THR A 90 19.89 -9.46 3.82
N THR A 91 19.41 -8.27 4.14
CA THR A 91 17.97 -7.98 4.23
C THR A 91 17.67 -6.53 3.85
N PHE A 92 16.40 -6.21 3.61
CA PHE A 92 15.96 -4.83 3.45
C PHE A 92 15.95 -4.11 4.80
N GLY A 93 16.18 -2.79 4.80
CA GLY A 93 16.34 -2.03 6.04
C GLY A 93 15.08 -1.96 6.91
N ASP A 94 13.90 -2.05 6.30
CA ASP A 94 12.62 -2.14 7.01
C ASP A 94 12.43 -3.48 7.72
N MET A 95 12.92 -4.57 7.14
CA MET A 95 12.85 -5.91 7.72
C MET A 95 13.66 -6.06 9.02
N VAL A 96 14.73 -5.28 9.22
CA VAL A 96 15.59 -5.34 10.43
C VAL A 96 14.82 -5.04 11.73
N LYS A 97 13.69 -4.34 11.64
CA LYS A 97 12.88 -3.94 12.80
C LYS A 97 11.64 -4.80 13.00
N VAL A 98 11.45 -5.83 12.18
CA VAL A 98 10.29 -6.72 12.29
C VAL A 98 10.56 -7.71 13.42
N PRO A 99 9.66 -7.82 14.42
CA PRO A 99 9.86 -8.74 15.53
C PRO A 99 9.63 -10.19 15.10
N GLY A 100 10.52 -11.08 15.53
CA GLY A 100 10.26 -12.50 15.70
C GLY A 100 9.67 -12.80 17.09
N SER A 101 9.78 -14.05 17.53
CA SER A 101 9.21 -14.52 18.79
C SER A 101 9.90 -13.97 20.03
N SER A 102 11.20 -13.66 19.96
CA SER A 102 12.02 -13.25 21.11
C SER A 102 12.97 -12.07 20.86
N SER A 103 13.26 -11.76 19.60
CA SER A 103 14.11 -10.64 19.15
C SER A 103 13.67 -10.20 17.75
N SER A 104 14.33 -9.19 17.20
CA SER A 104 14.29 -8.79 15.79
C SER A 104 15.69 -8.91 15.18
#